data_AF-A0A288DD34-F1
#
_entry.id   AF-A0A288DD34-F1
#
_cell.length_a   1.000
_cell.length_b   1.000
_cell.length_c   1.000
_cell.angle_alpha   90.00
_cell.angle_beta   90.00
_cell.angle_gamma   90.00
#
_symmetry.space_group_name_H-M   'P 1'
#
loop_
_entity.id
_entity.type
_entity.pdbx_description
1 polymer ?
#
loop_
_entity_poly.entity_id
_entity_poly.type
_entity_poly.pdbx_seq_one_letter_code
_entity_poly.pdbx_strand_id
1 'polypeptide(L)'
;MKKLFLFAISSITIFSGFTVTYAYTPTSQDQITLVQLKNTLDQINSGNVTDIWNFSTQIKKLQPMVANDPRITYLLQELHTHLYGQFSIAKIKTKQASKSGWNNFLAQYNTGIVAISMEDKCFGRYNTLDNISFANNFPTALTVATRYRESHCGYYLPKNGDGPFQILAKEYGTGEITEETFTQSVQDFIDFSKTKYANYKSKVDINISYTGTDLNSIISHGGFYNGGTISGRIVFPNAPKYVYEGYANYNSGQYASGAIRHGLLPKFLKTLEFELNNYY
;
A
#
# COMPACT_ATOMS: atom_id res chain seq x y z
N MET A 1 -60.17 0.74 22.61
CA MET A 1 -59.01 1.61 22.88
C MET A 1 -58.09 1.52 21.68
N LYS A 2 -58.22 2.37 20.65
CA LYS A 2 -57.70 3.76 20.49
C LYS A 2 -56.17 3.84 20.32
N LYS A 3 -55.77 4.14 19.05
CA LYS A 3 -54.64 4.97 18.54
C LYS A 3 -53.22 4.39 18.75
N LEU A 4 -52.35 4.10 17.76
CA LEU A 4 -51.97 4.73 16.47
C LEU A 4 -51.29 6.11 16.62
N PHE A 5 -49.95 6.12 16.57
CA PHE A 5 -48.98 7.20 16.25
C PHE A 5 -47.60 6.49 16.17
N LEU A 6 -46.85 6.32 15.06
CA LEU A 6 -46.47 7.17 13.92
C LEU A 6 -45.57 8.35 14.33
N PHE A 7 -44.26 8.20 14.12
CA PHE A 7 -43.21 9.21 13.83
C PHE A 7 -41.89 8.43 13.64
N ALA A 8 -41.27 8.21 12.47
CA ALA A 8 -41.03 9.02 11.27
C ALA A 8 -40.02 10.18 11.46
N ILE A 9 -38.88 10.04 10.77
CA ILE A 9 -38.06 11.08 10.12
C ILE A 9 -36.94 11.75 10.94
N SER A 10 -35.71 11.43 10.56
CA SER A 10 -34.68 12.36 10.04
C SER A 10 -33.46 11.51 9.62
N SER A 11 -33.27 11.10 8.37
CA SER A 11 -33.11 11.88 7.13
C SER A 11 -32.10 13.01 7.27
N ILE A 12 -30.81 12.68 7.17
CA ILE A 12 -29.88 13.46 6.35
C ILE A 12 -29.39 12.53 5.25
N THR A 13 -30.30 12.31 4.29
CA THR A 13 -29.93 12.18 2.88
C THR A 13 -29.21 13.48 2.50
N ILE A 14 -27.87 13.46 2.48
CA ILE A 14 -27.16 14.28 1.51
C ILE A 14 -27.21 13.48 0.21
N PHE A 15 -28.40 13.49 -0.40
CA PHE A 15 -28.51 13.55 -1.85
C PHE A 15 -27.94 14.93 -2.23
N SER A 16 -26.63 15.07 -2.20
CA SER A 16 -25.98 16.08 -3.03
C SER A 16 -26.26 15.61 -4.44
N GLY A 17 -27.20 16.29 -5.09
CA GLY A 17 -27.57 16.06 -6.47
C GLY A 17 -26.33 16.16 -7.36
N PHE A 18 -25.70 15.02 -7.60
CA PHE A 18 -25.27 14.72 -8.94
C PHE A 18 -26.53 14.26 -9.65
N THR A 19 -27.20 15.19 -10.33
CA THR A 19 -27.86 14.81 -11.57
C THR A 19 -26.79 14.18 -12.43
N VAL A 20 -26.67 12.85 -12.35
CA VAL A 20 -25.98 12.06 -13.37
C VAL A 20 -26.82 12.31 -14.60
N THR A 21 -26.42 13.29 -15.41
CA THR A 21 -26.79 13.36 -16.82
C THR A 21 -26.54 11.97 -17.35
N TYR A 22 -27.60 11.27 -17.77
CA TYR A 22 -27.52 9.87 -18.15
C TYR A 22 -26.37 9.67 -19.14
N ALA A 23 -25.28 9.15 -18.60
CA ALA A 23 -24.17 8.57 -19.32
C ALA A 23 -24.77 7.43 -20.13
N TYR A 24 -24.57 7.47 -21.45
CA TYR A 24 -24.80 6.40 -22.40
C TYR A 24 -25.71 5.24 -21.95
N THR A 25 -26.91 5.14 -22.52
CA THR A 25 -27.78 3.97 -22.29
C THR A 25 -27.23 2.77 -23.08
N PRO A 26 -26.74 1.70 -22.41
CA PRO A 26 -26.17 0.55 -23.09
C PRO A 26 -27.25 -0.25 -23.83
N THR A 27 -26.91 -0.71 -25.04
CA THR A 27 -27.79 -1.62 -25.81
C THR A 27 -27.66 -3.06 -25.32
N SER A 28 -28.58 -3.94 -25.73
CA SER A 28 -28.47 -5.37 -25.47
C SER A 28 -27.16 -5.96 -26.03
N GLN A 29 -26.68 -5.46 -27.16
CA GLN A 29 -25.41 -5.91 -27.75
C GLN A 29 -24.21 -5.48 -26.90
N ASP A 30 -24.25 -4.30 -26.28
CA ASP A 30 -23.18 -3.85 -25.38
C ASP A 30 -23.12 -4.68 -24.11
N GLN A 31 -24.28 -5.07 -23.57
CA GLN A 31 -24.35 -5.96 -22.42
C GLN A 31 -23.77 -7.35 -22.75
N ILE A 32 -24.11 -7.92 -23.91
CA ILE A 32 -23.53 -9.19 -24.39
C ILE A 32 -22.00 -9.06 -24.53
N THR A 33 -21.55 -7.99 -25.17
CA THR A 33 -20.12 -7.71 -25.37
C THR A 33 -19.40 -7.57 -24.03
N LEU A 34 -20.00 -6.84 -23.08
CA LEU A 34 -19.44 -6.64 -21.75
C LEU A 34 -19.29 -7.95 -20.97
N VAL A 35 -20.28 -8.84 -21.02
CA VAL A 35 -20.20 -10.16 -20.39
C VAL A 35 -19.08 -10.99 -21.01
N GLN A 36 -18.95 -11.00 -22.34
CA GLN A 36 -17.87 -11.71 -23.03
C GLN A 36 -16.48 -11.16 -22.65
N LEU A 37 -16.33 -9.83 -22.59
CA LEU A 37 -15.09 -9.18 -22.19
C LEU A 37 -14.73 -9.49 -20.73
N LYS A 38 -15.69 -9.42 -19.79
CA LYS A 38 -15.47 -9.79 -18.39
C LYS A 38 -14.99 -11.24 -18.26
N ASN A 39 -15.67 -12.18 -18.92
CA ASN A 39 -15.28 -13.59 -18.92
C ASN A 39 -13.89 -13.83 -19.52
N THR A 40 -13.55 -13.12 -20.60
CA THR A 40 -12.22 -13.22 -21.23
C THR A 40 -11.12 -12.71 -20.31
N LEU A 41 -11.35 -11.56 -19.65
CA LEU A 41 -10.40 -11.02 -18.67
C LEU A 41 -10.24 -11.95 -17.47
N ASP A 42 -11.31 -12.57 -16.98
CA ASP A 42 -11.24 -13.52 -15.87
C ASP A 42 -10.38 -14.74 -16.23
N GLN A 43 -10.49 -15.22 -17.47
CA GLN A 43 -9.64 -16.30 -17.99
C GLN A 43 -8.17 -15.87 -18.13
N ILE A 44 -7.91 -14.71 -18.73
CA ILE A 44 -6.55 -14.18 -18.91
C ILE A 44 -5.86 -14.01 -17.55
N ASN A 45 -6.56 -13.44 -16.57
CA ASN A 45 -5.99 -13.15 -15.27
C ASN A 45 -5.84 -14.39 -14.40
N SER A 46 -6.67 -15.42 -14.59
CA SER A 46 -6.59 -16.68 -13.84
C SER A 46 -6.52 -16.48 -12.30
N GLY A 47 -7.12 -15.41 -11.78
CA GLY A 47 -7.07 -15.06 -10.36
C GLY A 47 -5.75 -14.46 -9.85
N ASN A 48 -4.77 -14.20 -10.72
CA ASN A 48 -3.52 -13.53 -10.36
C ASN A 48 -3.79 -12.06 -9.99
N VAL A 49 -3.59 -11.74 -8.71
CA VAL A 49 -3.88 -10.40 -8.15
C VAL A 49 -3.04 -9.28 -8.76
N THR A 50 -1.80 -9.58 -9.18
CA THR A 50 -0.92 -8.62 -9.85
C THR A 50 -1.47 -8.27 -11.23
N ASP A 51 -1.89 -9.28 -11.99
CA ASP A 51 -2.44 -9.08 -13.33
C ASP A 51 -3.77 -8.33 -13.26
N ILE A 52 -4.66 -8.73 -12.36
CA ILE A 52 -5.94 -8.03 -12.12
C ILE A 52 -5.72 -6.54 -11.83
N TRP A 53 -4.76 -6.22 -10.94
CA TRP A 53 -4.40 -4.84 -10.62
C TRP A 53 -3.84 -4.09 -11.84
N ASN A 54 -2.90 -4.70 -12.56
CA ASN A 54 -2.25 -4.10 -13.72
C ASN A 54 -3.27 -3.81 -14.83
N PHE A 55 -4.16 -4.74 -15.16
CA PHE A 55 -5.21 -4.49 -16.14
C PHE A 55 -6.21 -3.45 -15.66
N SER A 56 -6.63 -3.49 -14.39
CA SER A 56 -7.54 -2.48 -13.82
C SER A 56 -6.97 -1.06 -13.94
N THR A 57 -5.68 -0.89 -13.64
CA THR A 57 -4.99 0.41 -13.73
C THR A 57 -4.76 0.84 -15.18
N GLN A 58 -4.39 -0.07 -16.09
CA GLN A 58 -4.27 0.23 -17.52
C GLN A 58 -5.60 0.69 -18.12
N ILE A 59 -6.72 0.02 -17.80
CA ILE A 59 -8.05 0.43 -18.25
C ILE A 59 -8.39 1.84 -17.75
N LYS A 60 -8.14 2.12 -16.47
CA LYS A 60 -8.35 3.46 -15.90
C LYS A 60 -7.52 4.53 -16.62
N LYS A 61 -6.27 4.22 -16.99
CA LYS A 61 -5.40 5.13 -17.76
C LYS A 61 -5.90 5.38 -19.18
N LEU A 62 -6.60 4.42 -19.80
CA LEU A 62 -7.18 4.58 -21.13
C LEU A 62 -8.45 5.43 -21.16
N GLN A 63 -9.21 5.49 -20.06
CA GLN A 63 -10.50 6.20 -20.01
C GLN A 63 -10.44 7.66 -20.50
N PRO A 64 -9.46 8.50 -20.07
CA PRO A 64 -9.39 9.89 -20.55
C PRO A 64 -9.15 9.99 -22.06
N MET A 65 -8.50 9.00 -22.68
CA MET A 65 -8.18 9.01 -24.12
C MET A 65 -9.42 8.79 -25.00
N VAL A 66 -10.47 8.20 -24.44
CA VAL A 66 -11.71 7.85 -25.15
C VAL A 66 -12.94 8.56 -24.56
N ALA A 67 -12.73 9.61 -23.77
CA ALA A 67 -13.79 10.31 -23.05
C ALA A 67 -14.91 10.86 -23.95
N ASN A 68 -14.63 11.08 -25.24
CA ASN A 68 -15.59 11.54 -26.25
C ASN A 68 -16.36 10.40 -26.93
N ASP A 69 -16.09 9.14 -26.60
CA ASP A 69 -16.85 7.97 -27.02
C ASP A 69 -17.63 7.41 -25.81
N PRO A 70 -18.93 7.73 -25.67
CA PRO A 70 -19.71 7.34 -24.50
C PRO A 70 -19.84 5.82 -24.35
N ARG A 71 -19.87 5.08 -25.47
CA ARG A 71 -19.99 3.62 -25.48
C ARG A 71 -18.71 2.98 -24.97
N ILE A 72 -17.57 3.38 -25.52
CA ILE A 72 -16.28 2.82 -25.10
C ILE A 72 -15.97 3.23 -23.66
N THR A 73 -16.30 4.47 -23.27
CA THR A 73 -16.17 4.93 -21.89
C THR A 73 -16.98 4.06 -20.92
N TYR A 74 -18.24 3.76 -21.27
CA TYR A 74 -19.07 2.83 -20.50
C TYR A 74 -18.43 1.45 -20.34
N LEU A 75 -17.97 0.84 -21.45
CA LEU A 75 -17.34 -0.47 -21.43
C LEU A 75 -16.07 -0.47 -20.56
N LEU A 76 -15.17 0.50 -20.73
CA LEU A 76 -13.95 0.59 -19.93
C LEU A 76 -14.25 0.81 -18.44
N GLN A 77 -15.25 1.63 -18.10
CA GLN A 77 -15.67 1.83 -16.70
C GLN A 77 -16.18 0.53 -16.06
N GLU A 78 -17.01 -0.23 -16.78
CA GLU A 78 -17.53 -1.50 -16.29
C GLU A 78 -16.45 -2.57 -16.13
N LEU A 79 -15.48 -2.63 -17.05
CA LEU A 79 -14.35 -3.55 -16.96
C LEU A 79 -13.40 -3.16 -15.82
N HIS A 80 -13.09 -1.87 -15.66
CA HIS A 80 -12.31 -1.36 -14.53
C HIS A 80 -12.97 -1.74 -13.20
N THR A 81 -14.29 -1.49 -13.08
CA THR A 81 -15.08 -1.78 -11.88
C THR A 81 -15.07 -3.27 -11.56
N HIS A 82 -15.23 -4.13 -12.57
CA HIS A 82 -15.18 -5.59 -12.42
C HIS A 82 -13.83 -6.07 -11.88
N LEU A 83 -12.72 -5.67 -12.51
CA LEU A 83 -11.38 -6.05 -12.08
C LEU A 83 -11.02 -5.49 -10.70
N TYR A 84 -11.31 -4.21 -10.46
CA TYR A 84 -11.02 -3.57 -9.17
C TYR A 84 -11.84 -4.20 -8.04
N GLY A 85 -13.08 -4.61 -8.32
CA GLY A 85 -13.93 -5.35 -7.38
C GLY A 85 -13.31 -6.68 -6.99
N GLN A 86 -12.87 -7.49 -7.97
CA GLN A 86 -12.18 -8.76 -7.71
C GLN A 86 -10.89 -8.56 -6.91
N PHE A 87 -10.07 -7.59 -7.30
CA PHE A 87 -8.85 -7.23 -6.59
C PHE A 87 -9.13 -6.85 -5.13
N SER A 88 -10.13 -5.99 -4.90
CA SER A 88 -10.52 -5.53 -3.56
C SER A 88 -11.02 -6.69 -2.69
N ILE A 89 -11.83 -7.60 -3.25
CA ILE A 89 -12.31 -8.80 -2.55
C ILE A 89 -11.13 -9.70 -2.16
N ALA A 90 -10.20 -9.95 -3.09
CA ALA A 90 -9.01 -10.76 -2.82
C ALA A 90 -8.15 -10.14 -1.71
N LYS A 91 -7.97 -8.81 -1.75
CA LYS A 91 -7.22 -8.07 -0.72
C LYS A 91 -7.85 -8.19 0.66
N ILE A 92 -9.16 -7.98 0.77
CA ILE A 92 -9.92 -8.08 2.02
C ILE A 92 -9.79 -9.49 2.60
N LYS A 93 -10.01 -10.53 1.79
CA LYS A 93 -9.86 -11.93 2.22
C LYS A 93 -8.43 -12.21 2.72
N THR A 94 -7.42 -11.72 2.01
CA THR A 94 -6.01 -11.90 2.37
C THR A 94 -5.66 -11.22 3.70
N LYS A 95 -6.14 -9.99 3.93
CA LYS A 95 -5.98 -9.30 5.23
C LYS A 95 -6.66 -10.08 6.35
N GLN A 96 -7.92 -10.45 6.17
CA GLN A 96 -8.66 -11.21 7.19
C GLN A 96 -7.95 -12.52 7.55
N ALA A 97 -7.45 -13.27 6.56
CA ALA A 97 -6.74 -14.52 6.78
C ALA A 97 -5.40 -14.35 7.51
N SER A 98 -4.69 -13.23 7.30
CA SER A 98 -3.39 -12.94 7.92
C SER A 98 -3.47 -12.19 9.26
N LYS A 99 -4.67 -11.73 9.65
CA LYS A 99 -4.91 -10.91 10.85
C LYS A 99 -4.31 -11.52 12.12
N SER A 100 -4.52 -12.82 12.36
CA SER A 100 -4.01 -13.50 13.55
C SER A 100 -2.47 -13.56 13.57
N GLY A 101 -1.84 -13.84 12.41
CA GLY A 101 -0.39 -13.83 12.26
C GLY A 101 0.20 -12.46 12.57
N TRP A 102 -0.40 -11.40 12.03
CA TRP A 102 0.04 -10.03 12.31
C TRP A 102 -0.20 -9.59 13.75
N ASN A 103 -1.32 -9.97 14.37
CA ASN A 103 -1.54 -9.74 15.81
C ASN A 103 -0.46 -10.43 16.66
N ASN A 104 -0.10 -11.68 16.33
CA ASN A 104 0.96 -12.40 17.04
C ASN A 104 2.32 -11.72 16.88
N PHE A 105 2.65 -11.29 15.65
CA PHE A 105 3.88 -10.54 15.38
C PHE A 105 3.93 -9.24 16.20
N LEU A 106 2.83 -8.47 16.19
CA LEU A 106 2.75 -7.21 16.94
C LEU A 106 2.86 -7.46 18.45
N ALA A 107 2.18 -8.47 19.00
CA ALA A 107 2.26 -8.81 20.41
C ALA A 107 3.69 -9.15 20.87
N GLN A 108 4.48 -9.79 20.02
CA GLN A 108 5.87 -10.12 20.33
C GLN A 108 6.79 -8.88 20.35
N TYR A 109 6.61 -7.94 19.42
CA TYR A 109 7.62 -6.91 19.16
C TYR A 109 7.17 -5.47 19.46
N ASN A 110 5.89 -5.18 19.73
CA ASN A 110 5.40 -3.81 19.96
C ASN A 110 5.79 -3.21 21.34
N THR A 111 6.45 -3.99 22.21
CA THR A 111 6.87 -3.53 23.54
C THR A 111 8.13 -2.68 23.50
N GLY A 112 8.20 -1.62 24.30
CA GLY A 112 9.38 -0.75 24.39
C GLY A 112 9.55 0.24 23.23
N ILE A 113 8.52 0.47 22.42
CA ILE A 113 8.51 1.55 21.42
C ILE A 113 8.16 2.87 22.12
N VAL A 114 9.02 3.87 21.96
CA VAL A 114 8.72 5.26 22.37
C VAL A 114 7.51 5.76 21.60
N ALA A 115 6.65 6.55 22.24
CA ALA A 115 5.43 7.05 21.61
C ALA A 115 5.72 7.73 20.26
N ILE A 116 5.12 7.20 19.20
CA ILE A 116 5.22 7.73 17.84
C ILE A 116 3.92 8.45 17.54
N SER A 117 3.97 9.77 17.34
CA SER A 117 2.85 10.45 16.70
C SER A 117 2.72 9.92 15.27
N MET A 118 1.59 9.30 14.99
CA MET A 118 1.25 8.89 13.65
C MET A 118 0.80 10.11 12.87
N GLU A 119 1.75 10.80 12.22
CA GLU A 119 1.42 11.95 11.37
C GLU A 119 0.41 11.53 10.28
N ASP A 120 -0.75 12.19 10.23
CA ASP A 120 -1.85 11.88 9.30
C ASP A 120 -1.41 11.86 7.83
N LYS A 121 -0.41 12.67 7.45
CA LYS A 121 0.14 12.70 6.09
C LYS A 121 0.75 11.37 5.63
N CYS A 122 1.15 10.48 6.54
CA CYS A 122 1.59 9.14 6.19
C CYS A 122 0.45 8.26 5.70
N PHE A 123 -0.77 8.49 6.18
CA PHE A 123 -1.94 7.68 5.90
C PHE A 123 -2.90 8.31 4.88
N GLY A 124 -2.73 9.59 4.54
CA GLY A 124 -3.54 10.28 3.52
C GLY A 124 -3.54 9.60 2.13
N ARG A 125 -2.59 8.69 1.85
CA ARG A 125 -2.55 7.87 0.62
C ARG A 125 -2.44 6.37 0.91
N TYR A 126 -2.90 5.94 2.08
CA TYR A 126 -2.78 4.56 2.52
C TYR A 126 -3.38 3.57 1.52
N ASN A 127 -4.60 3.82 1.02
CA ASN A 127 -5.25 2.91 0.08
C ASN A 127 -4.44 2.69 -1.21
N THR A 128 -3.80 3.74 -1.74
CA THR A 128 -2.90 3.63 -2.90
C THR A 128 -1.68 2.77 -2.56
N LEU A 129 -1.03 3.04 -1.43
CA LEU A 129 0.12 2.26 -0.96
C LEU A 129 -0.25 0.79 -0.74
N ASP A 130 -1.40 0.54 -0.13
CA ASP A 130 -1.92 -0.79 0.19
C ASP A 130 -2.30 -1.59 -1.05
N ASN A 131 -2.91 -0.93 -2.04
CA ASN A 131 -3.22 -1.58 -3.32
C ASN A 131 -1.92 -2.00 -4.04
N ILE A 132 -0.94 -1.11 -4.18
CA ILE A 132 0.32 -1.45 -4.85
C ILE A 132 1.09 -2.52 -4.05
N SER A 133 1.12 -2.41 -2.72
CA SER A 133 1.77 -3.37 -1.84
C SER A 133 1.12 -4.76 -1.93
N PHE A 134 -0.22 -4.85 -1.94
CA PHE A 134 -0.94 -6.10 -2.12
C PHE A 134 -0.70 -6.73 -3.49
N ALA A 135 -0.83 -5.94 -4.56
CA ALA A 135 -0.58 -6.39 -5.93
C ALA A 135 0.83 -6.96 -6.09
N ASN A 136 1.78 -6.49 -5.29
CA ASN A 136 3.17 -6.93 -5.30
C ASN A 136 3.54 -7.85 -4.14
N ASN A 137 2.59 -8.39 -3.36
CA ASN A 137 2.90 -9.24 -2.20
C ASN A 137 4.00 -8.66 -1.28
N PHE A 138 3.90 -7.38 -0.91
CA PHE A 138 4.84 -6.66 -0.06
C PHE A 138 4.10 -6.03 1.12
N PRO A 139 4.64 -5.99 2.35
CA PRO A 139 3.90 -5.42 3.48
C PRO A 139 3.69 -3.91 3.34
N THR A 140 2.44 -3.47 3.38
CA THR A 140 2.06 -2.04 3.34
C THR A 140 2.76 -1.26 4.46
N ALA A 141 2.83 -1.85 5.66
CA ALA A 141 3.49 -1.24 6.80
C ALA A 141 4.98 -0.94 6.56
N LEU A 142 5.66 -1.78 5.78
CA LEU A 142 7.07 -1.59 5.43
C LEU A 142 7.24 -0.47 4.40
N THR A 143 6.32 -0.41 3.43
CA THR A 143 6.27 0.70 2.46
C THR A 143 6.08 2.04 3.17
N VAL A 144 5.11 2.14 4.09
CA VAL A 144 4.86 3.38 4.85
C VAL A 144 6.04 3.72 5.76
N ALA A 145 6.60 2.73 6.47
CA ALA A 145 7.74 2.95 7.36
C ALA A 145 8.98 3.46 6.63
N THR A 146 9.26 2.91 5.45
CA THR A 146 10.38 3.37 4.61
C THR A 146 10.13 4.78 4.11
N ARG A 147 8.95 5.08 3.55
CA ARG A 147 8.60 6.44 3.13
C ARG A 147 8.71 7.46 4.27
N TYR A 148 8.34 7.08 5.49
CA TYR A 148 8.50 7.92 6.67
C TYR A 148 9.98 8.20 6.97
N ARG A 149 10.85 7.19 6.89
CA ARG A 149 12.29 7.35 7.09
C ARG A 149 12.94 8.25 6.06
N GLU A 150 12.52 8.12 4.81
CA GLU A 150 13.15 8.80 3.68
C GLU A 150 12.66 10.23 3.50
N SER A 151 11.34 10.45 3.52
CA SER A 151 10.74 11.75 3.18
C SER A 151 9.80 12.29 4.25
N HIS A 152 9.72 11.66 5.43
CA HIS A 152 8.73 12.01 6.45
C HIS A 152 7.31 12.02 5.89
N CYS A 153 7.02 11.07 5.00
CA CYS A 153 5.75 10.97 4.27
C CYS A 153 5.38 12.23 3.47
N GLY A 154 6.38 13.00 3.04
CA GLY A 154 6.20 14.14 2.14
C GLY A 154 5.52 13.72 0.85
N TYR A 155 4.61 14.55 0.36
CA TYR A 155 3.99 14.40 -0.96
C TYR A 155 4.57 15.44 -1.91
N TYR A 156 5.86 15.30 -2.20
CA TYR A 156 6.63 16.15 -3.09
C TYR A 156 7.84 15.36 -3.62
N LEU A 157 8.45 15.87 -4.68
CA LEU A 157 9.71 15.39 -5.22
C LEU A 157 10.87 16.19 -4.59
N PRO A 158 11.79 15.52 -3.87
CA PRO A 158 12.88 16.18 -3.18
C PRO A 158 13.91 16.74 -4.15
N LYS A 159 14.73 17.69 -3.70
CA LYS A 159 15.68 18.43 -4.55
C LYS A 159 16.74 17.57 -5.23
N ASN A 160 17.03 16.40 -4.68
CA ASN A 160 17.97 15.43 -5.23
C ASN A 160 17.37 14.53 -6.32
N GLY A 161 16.07 14.63 -6.61
CA GLY A 161 15.48 13.88 -7.71
C GLY A 161 15.06 12.44 -7.39
N ASP A 162 15.56 11.87 -6.29
CA ASP A 162 15.43 10.44 -5.93
C ASP A 162 14.01 10.01 -5.47
N GLY A 163 13.04 10.92 -5.53
CA GLY A 163 11.64 10.66 -5.19
C GLY A 163 11.38 10.44 -3.68
N PRO A 164 10.13 10.11 -3.29
CA PRO A 164 9.69 10.04 -1.89
C PRO A 164 10.28 8.86 -1.10
N PHE A 165 10.90 7.90 -1.80
CA PHE A 165 11.62 6.77 -1.23
C PHE A 165 13.14 6.91 -1.35
N GLN A 166 13.69 7.97 -1.96
CA GLN A 166 15.14 8.19 -2.05
C GLN A 166 15.89 7.05 -2.75
N ILE A 167 15.40 6.61 -3.91
CA ILE A 167 16.04 5.54 -4.70
C ILE A 167 17.06 6.17 -5.65
N LEU A 168 18.34 6.13 -5.28
CA LEU A 168 19.46 6.73 -6.04
C LEU A 168 19.62 6.24 -7.49
N ALA A 169 19.05 5.08 -7.82
CA ALA A 169 19.16 4.50 -9.16
C ALA A 169 18.14 5.11 -10.16
N LYS A 170 17.29 6.06 -9.75
CA LYS A 170 16.22 6.60 -10.59
C LYS A 170 15.93 8.07 -10.28
N GLU A 171 15.84 8.88 -11.33
CA GLU A 171 15.49 10.30 -11.30
C GLU A 171 13.99 10.48 -11.57
N TYR A 172 13.29 11.18 -10.66
CA TYR A 172 11.85 11.45 -10.75
C TYR A 172 11.55 12.94 -10.98
N GLY A 173 12.56 13.80 -11.02
CA GLY A 173 12.43 15.25 -11.06
C GLY A 173 12.34 15.86 -9.66
N THR A 174 12.06 17.17 -9.61
CA THR A 174 11.97 17.95 -8.36
C THR A 174 10.67 18.77 -8.31
N GLY A 175 10.15 19.07 -7.11
CA GLY A 175 8.98 19.94 -6.93
C GLY A 175 7.69 19.18 -6.61
N GLU A 176 6.59 19.55 -7.26
CA GLU A 176 5.29 18.92 -7.02
C GLU A 176 5.24 17.50 -7.60
N ILE A 177 4.61 16.57 -6.87
CA ILE A 177 4.46 15.18 -7.31
C ILE A 177 3.03 14.91 -7.77
N THR A 178 2.88 14.31 -8.96
CA THR A 178 1.58 13.85 -9.47
C THR A 178 1.19 12.51 -8.86
N GLU A 179 -0.09 12.13 -8.90
CA GLU A 179 -0.54 10.80 -8.45
C GLU A 179 0.13 9.68 -9.27
N GLU A 180 0.37 9.90 -10.56
CA GLU A 180 1.05 8.94 -11.43
C GLU A 180 2.51 8.75 -11.01
N THR A 181 3.25 9.85 -10.83
CA THR A 181 4.65 9.80 -10.37
C THR A 181 4.74 9.15 -8.98
N PHE A 182 3.81 9.46 -8.09
CA PHE A 182 3.76 8.83 -6.77
C PHE A 182 3.53 7.32 -6.87
N THR A 183 2.52 6.89 -7.62
CA THR A 183 2.22 5.47 -7.86
C THR A 183 3.43 4.73 -8.43
N GLN A 184 4.10 5.33 -9.41
CA GLN A 184 5.30 4.76 -10.01
C GLN A 184 6.44 4.64 -8.98
N SER A 185 6.68 5.66 -8.16
CA SER A 185 7.73 5.62 -7.14
C SER A 185 7.52 4.53 -6.07
N VAL A 186 6.25 4.19 -5.77
CA VAL A 186 5.91 3.10 -4.85
C VAL A 186 6.22 1.75 -5.48
N GLN A 187 5.86 1.56 -6.76
CA GLN A 187 6.17 0.35 -7.52
C GLN A 187 7.69 0.16 -7.61
N ASP A 188 8.42 1.20 -8.00
CA ASP A 188 9.88 1.17 -8.12
C ASP A 188 10.56 0.85 -6.78
N PHE A 189 10.05 1.38 -5.67
CA PHE A 189 10.53 1.03 -4.33
C PHE A 189 10.40 -0.46 -4.02
N ILE A 190 9.25 -1.05 -4.33
CA ILE A 190 9.00 -2.47 -4.07
C ILE A 190 9.90 -3.34 -4.97
N ASP A 191 10.02 -2.98 -6.25
CA ASP A 191 10.87 -3.70 -7.21
C ASP A 191 12.35 -3.61 -6.84
N PHE A 192 12.81 -2.42 -6.45
CA PHE A 192 14.15 -2.20 -5.92
C PHE A 192 14.41 -3.07 -4.69
N SER A 193 13.49 -3.08 -3.73
CA SER A 193 13.60 -3.85 -2.48
C SER A 193 13.68 -5.35 -2.77
N LYS A 194 12.77 -5.89 -3.57
CA LYS A 194 12.77 -7.30 -3.96
C LYS A 194 14.01 -7.70 -4.73
N THR A 195 14.48 -6.85 -5.65
CA THR A 195 15.71 -7.08 -6.41
C THR A 195 16.91 -7.16 -5.47
N LYS A 196 17.00 -6.26 -4.48
CA LYS A 196 18.02 -6.35 -3.43
C LYS A 196 17.93 -7.66 -2.68
N TYR A 197 16.75 -8.09 -2.26
CA TYR A 197 16.61 -9.35 -1.53
C TYR A 197 17.06 -10.56 -2.35
N ALA A 198 16.68 -10.61 -3.63
CA ALA A 198 17.09 -11.67 -4.54
C ALA A 198 18.62 -11.76 -4.66
N ASN A 199 19.30 -10.61 -4.75
CA ASN A 199 20.76 -10.54 -4.83
C ASN A 199 21.47 -11.06 -3.57
N TYR A 200 20.82 -11.01 -2.41
CA TYR A 200 21.38 -11.45 -1.13
C TYR A 200 20.80 -12.79 -0.62
N LYS A 201 19.87 -13.41 -1.36
CA LYS A 201 19.15 -14.62 -0.93
C LYS A 201 20.06 -15.81 -0.57
N SER A 202 21.21 -15.94 -1.22
CA SER A 202 22.18 -16.99 -0.91
C SER A 202 22.95 -16.78 0.41
N LYS A 203 22.90 -15.55 0.96
CA LYS A 203 23.63 -15.15 2.18
C LYS A 203 22.69 -14.96 3.35
N VAL A 204 21.53 -14.34 3.12
CA VAL A 204 20.54 -13.99 4.13
C VAL A 204 19.17 -14.42 3.61
N ASP A 205 18.44 -15.16 4.43
CA ASP A 205 17.05 -15.49 4.12
C ASP A 205 16.16 -14.32 4.52
N ILE A 206 15.45 -13.74 3.54
CA ILE A 206 14.60 -12.58 3.73
C ILE A 206 13.18 -12.98 3.35
N ASN A 207 12.35 -13.16 4.36
CA ASN A 207 10.96 -13.51 4.21
C ASN A 207 10.09 -12.28 4.49
N ILE A 208 9.75 -11.57 3.42
CA ILE A 208 8.89 -10.38 3.45
C ILE A 208 7.76 -10.61 2.46
N SER A 209 6.53 -10.62 2.97
CA SER A 209 5.31 -10.76 2.17
C SER A 209 4.21 -9.86 2.71
N TYR A 210 3.17 -9.66 1.91
CA TYR A 210 2.01 -8.90 2.35
C TYR A 210 1.32 -9.52 3.58
N THR A 211 1.39 -10.85 3.71
CA THR A 211 0.71 -11.61 4.77
C THR A 211 1.57 -11.92 5.99
N GLY A 212 2.87 -11.64 5.94
CA GLY A 212 3.77 -11.99 7.03
C GLY A 212 5.23 -11.68 6.77
N THR A 213 5.98 -11.58 7.86
CA THR A 213 7.43 -11.37 7.90
C THR A 213 7.97 -11.91 9.21
N ASP A 214 9.29 -12.02 9.33
CA ASP A 214 9.99 -12.14 10.60
C ASP A 214 10.76 -10.84 10.95
N LEU A 215 11.19 -10.70 12.20
CA LEU A 215 11.89 -9.51 12.70
C LEU A 215 13.23 -9.29 11.98
N ASN A 216 14.00 -10.35 11.74
CA ASN A 216 15.31 -10.27 11.10
C ASN A 216 15.19 -9.80 9.66
N SER A 217 14.11 -10.17 8.97
CA SER A 217 13.79 -9.69 7.62
C SER A 217 13.56 -8.18 7.59
N ILE A 218 12.84 -7.61 8.56
CA ILE A 218 12.64 -6.15 8.68
C ILE A 218 13.97 -5.43 8.96
N ILE A 219 14.80 -5.98 9.85
CA ILE A 219 16.14 -5.45 10.14
C ILE A 219 17.02 -5.50 8.89
N SER A 220 16.99 -6.64 8.19
CA SER A 220 17.75 -6.86 6.96
C SER A 220 17.32 -5.91 5.86
N HIS A 221 16.02 -5.66 5.70
CA HIS A 221 15.52 -4.63 4.80
C HIS A 221 16.16 -3.27 5.10
N GLY A 222 16.10 -2.81 6.36
CA GLY A 222 16.70 -1.53 6.75
C GLY A 222 18.22 -1.48 6.52
N GLY A 223 18.93 -2.58 6.78
CA GLY A 223 20.36 -2.71 6.49
C GLY A 223 20.67 -2.68 4.98
N PHE A 224 19.88 -3.35 4.14
CA PHE A 224 20.10 -3.31 2.69
C PHE A 224 19.70 -1.97 2.06
N TYR A 225 18.76 -1.26 2.67
CA TYR A 225 18.31 0.03 2.21
C TYR A 225 19.35 1.12 2.48
N ASN A 226 19.80 1.24 3.73
CA ASN A 226 20.67 2.33 4.19
C ASN A 226 22.14 1.90 4.43
N GLY A 227 22.52 0.73 3.92
CA GLY A 227 23.86 0.16 4.06
C GLY A 227 24.01 -0.72 5.31
N GLY A 228 24.62 -1.88 5.13
CA GLY A 228 24.82 -2.88 6.17
C GLY A 228 25.92 -3.85 5.79
N THR A 229 26.45 -4.52 6.81
CA THR A 229 27.43 -5.61 6.66
C THR A 229 26.76 -6.95 6.93
N ILE A 230 27.15 -7.96 6.18
CA ILE A 230 26.66 -9.33 6.38
C ILE A 230 27.72 -10.09 7.17
N SER A 231 27.32 -10.66 8.30
CA SER A 231 28.14 -11.62 9.05
C SER A 231 27.31 -12.86 9.34
N GLY A 232 27.76 -14.01 8.81
CA GLY A 232 26.94 -15.21 8.74
C GLY A 232 25.67 -14.99 7.92
N ARG A 233 24.52 -15.31 8.52
CA ARG A 233 23.17 -15.10 7.93
C ARG A 233 22.47 -13.84 8.46
N ILE A 234 23.20 -12.94 9.11
CA ILE A 234 22.65 -11.75 9.76
C ILE A 234 23.16 -10.50 9.06
N VAL A 235 22.27 -9.54 8.84
CA VAL A 235 22.60 -8.19 8.40
C VAL A 235 22.74 -7.30 9.61
N PHE A 236 23.90 -6.65 9.71
CA PHE A 236 24.18 -5.61 10.69
C PHE A 236 24.05 -4.25 9.99
N PRO A 237 23.02 -3.45 10.29
CA PRO A 237 22.88 -2.12 9.70
C PRO A 237 24.08 -1.24 10.05
N ASN A 238 24.70 -0.60 9.06
CA ASN A 238 25.81 0.35 9.30
C ASN A 238 25.30 1.62 9.98
N ALA A 239 24.03 1.94 9.79
CA ALA A 239 23.31 2.99 10.49
C ALA A 239 22.21 2.39 11.39
N PRO A 240 22.54 1.82 12.57
CA PRO A 240 21.55 1.18 13.45
C PRO A 240 20.37 2.10 13.83
N LYS A 241 20.61 3.40 14.00
CA LYS A 241 19.54 4.38 14.27
C LYS A 241 18.48 4.43 13.17
N TYR A 242 18.86 4.21 11.90
CA TYR A 242 17.90 4.14 10.80
C TYR A 242 16.86 3.03 11.03
N VAL A 243 17.24 1.93 11.68
CA VAL A 243 16.38 0.79 11.96
C VAL A 243 15.72 0.88 13.34
N TYR A 244 16.48 1.21 14.38
CA TYR A 244 16.05 1.01 15.78
C TYR A 244 15.69 2.28 16.56
N GLU A 245 15.92 3.49 16.02
CA GLU A 245 15.70 4.74 16.78
C GLU A 245 14.27 4.84 17.33
N GLY A 246 14.12 5.07 18.64
CA GLY A 246 12.84 5.03 19.35
C GLY A 246 12.40 3.64 19.82
N TYR A 247 13.27 2.63 19.78
CA TYR A 247 13.01 1.28 20.30
C TYR A 247 13.90 0.95 21.51
N ALA A 248 13.34 1.07 22.70
CA ALA A 248 14.07 0.97 23.98
C ALA A 248 14.52 -0.44 24.33
N ASN A 249 13.79 -1.46 23.89
CA ASN A 249 14.12 -2.84 24.26
C ASN A 249 15.16 -3.49 23.33
N TYR A 250 15.69 -2.75 22.36
CA TYR A 250 16.74 -3.24 21.46
C TYR A 250 18.11 -2.72 21.91
N ASN A 251 19.03 -3.64 22.23
CA ASN A 251 20.37 -3.34 22.75
C ASN A 251 20.39 -2.35 23.94
N SER A 252 19.81 -2.75 25.07
CA SER A 252 19.96 -2.07 26.39
C SER A 252 19.47 -0.61 26.48
N GLY A 253 18.46 -0.19 25.71
CA GLY A 253 17.92 1.17 25.79
C GLY A 253 18.70 2.23 25.03
N GLN A 254 19.76 1.85 24.31
CA GLN A 254 20.64 2.77 23.58
C GLN A 254 19.89 3.64 22.55
N TYR A 255 18.74 3.16 22.06
CA TYR A 255 17.95 3.84 21.04
C TYR A 255 16.67 4.50 21.59
N ALA A 256 16.49 4.58 22.92
CA ALA A 256 15.26 5.04 23.55
C ALA A 256 15.09 6.57 23.68
N SER A 257 16.18 7.35 23.70
CA SER A 257 16.12 8.78 24.09
C SER A 257 16.53 9.73 22.97
N GLY A 258 15.82 10.86 22.85
CA GLY A 258 16.19 11.97 21.96
C GLY A 258 15.85 11.78 20.48
N ALA A 259 14.99 10.81 20.14
CA ALA A 259 14.61 10.53 18.76
C ALA A 259 13.84 11.70 18.13
N ILE A 260 14.47 12.40 17.20
CA ILE A 260 13.80 13.41 16.35
C ILE A 260 13.01 12.70 15.24
N ARG A 261 13.43 11.49 14.84
CA ARG A 261 12.76 10.65 13.84
C ARG A 261 12.83 9.19 14.25
N HIS A 262 11.70 8.49 14.30
CA HIS A 262 11.68 7.07 14.65
C HIS A 262 12.32 6.22 13.54
N GLY A 263 12.97 5.13 13.92
CA GLY A 263 13.57 4.14 13.03
C GLY A 263 12.52 3.35 12.25
N LEU A 264 12.99 2.60 11.25
CA LEU A 264 12.14 1.81 10.37
C LEU A 264 11.33 0.75 11.13
N LEU A 265 11.94 0.03 12.07
CA LEU A 265 11.28 -1.03 12.85
C LEU A 265 10.15 -0.49 13.74
N PRO A 266 10.37 0.50 14.63
CA PRO A 266 9.29 1.00 15.47
C PRO A 266 8.19 1.67 14.63
N LYS A 267 8.52 2.30 13.50
CA LYS A 267 7.51 2.83 12.58
C LYS A 267 6.72 1.72 11.88
N PHE A 268 7.37 0.64 11.43
CA PHE A 268 6.71 -0.53 10.85
C PHE A 268 5.68 -1.11 11.82
N LEU A 269 6.06 -1.31 13.08
CA LEU A 269 5.17 -1.87 14.11
C LEU A 269 3.96 -0.96 14.38
N LYS A 270 4.17 0.36 14.48
CA LYS A 270 3.06 1.31 14.68
C LYS A 270 2.17 1.46 13.46
N THR A 271 2.72 1.37 12.26
CA THR A 271 1.88 1.29 11.07
C THR A 271 1.09 -0.02 11.06
N LEU A 272 1.70 -1.17 11.36
CA LEU A 272 0.99 -2.44 11.42
C LEU A 272 -0.16 -2.42 12.45
N GLU A 273 0.07 -1.83 13.63
CA GLU A 273 -0.97 -1.60 14.64
C GLU A 273 -2.13 -0.77 14.10
N PHE A 274 -1.84 0.31 13.38
CA PHE A 274 -2.86 1.10 12.68
C PHE A 274 -3.63 0.27 11.64
N GLU A 275 -2.92 -0.52 10.84
CA GLU A 275 -3.55 -1.36 9.81
C GLU A 275 -4.51 -2.36 10.45
N LEU A 276 -4.09 -3.04 11.51
CA LEU A 276 -4.88 -4.03 12.23
C LEU A 276 -6.18 -3.45 12.81
N ASN A 277 -6.15 -2.20 13.24
CA ASN A 277 -7.31 -1.53 13.85
C ASN A 277 -8.28 -0.94 12.82
N ASN A 278 -7.83 -0.65 11.60
CA ASN A 278 -8.62 0.12 10.63
C ASN A 278 -8.92 -0.63 9.31
N TYR A 279 -8.14 -1.65 8.96
CA TYR A 279 -8.20 -2.30 7.65
C TYR A 279 -8.24 -3.82 7.67
N TYR A 280 -8.15 -4.45 8.84
CA TYR A 280 -8.19 -5.92 9.03
C TYR A 280 -9.47 -6.36 9.74
#